data_AF-A0A7Z8W6U7-F1
#
_entry.id   AF-A0A7Z8W6U7-F1
#
_cell.length_a   1.000
_cell.length_b   1.000
_cell.length_c   1.000
_cell.angle_alpha   90.00
_cell.angle_beta   90.00
_cell.angle_gamma   90.00
#
_symmetry.space_group_name_H-M   'P 1'
#
loop_
_entity.id
_entity.type
_entity.pdbx_description
1 polymer ?
#
loop_
_entity_poly.entity_id
_entity_poly.type
_entity_poly.pdbx_seq_one_letter_code
_entity_poly.pdbx_strand_id
1 'polypeptide(L)' 'MDKKMRHDLKQLNAPYKVNETYIKLKNQWMYLYFVADSEENTIDFYLSKSRYKQTLFRTFLNLT' A
#
# COMPACT_ATOMS: atom_id res chain seq x y z
N MET A 1 -18.38 -9.28 -3.47
CA MET A 1 -17.98 -8.25 -4.47
C MET A 1 -16.48 -8.31 -4.49
N ASP A 2 -15.95 -9.31 -5.19
CA ASP A 2 -14.59 -9.79 -4.96
C ASP A 2 -13.86 -9.88 -6.28
N LYS A 3 -13.12 -8.82 -6.56
CA LYS A 3 -11.95 -8.90 -7.42
C LYS A 3 -11.01 -7.79 -6.98
N LYS A 4 -10.30 -8.03 -5.88
CA LYS A 4 -9.12 -7.24 -5.52
C LYS A 4 -8.19 -7.31 -6.73
N MET A 5 -8.13 -6.23 -7.49
CA MET A 5 -7.21 -6.04 -8.61
C MET A 5 -5.82 -5.77 -8.04
N ARG A 6 -5.30 -6.71 -7.24
CA ARG A 6 -3.91 -6.67 -6.79
C ARG A 6 -3.09 -6.91 -8.05
N HIS A 7 -2.40 -5.87 -8.51
CA HIS A 7 -1.32 -6.08 -9.45
C HIS A 7 -0.24 -6.88 -8.72
N ASP A 8 0.22 -7.97 -9.33
CA ASP A 8 1.33 -8.74 -8.79
C ASP A 8 2.60 -7.88 -8.88
N LEU A 9 2.90 -7.18 -7.81
CA LEU A 9 4.04 -6.27 -7.67
C LEU A 9 5.39 -6.96 -7.94
N LYS A 10 5.44 -8.30 -7.89
CA LYS A 10 6.59 -9.13 -8.28
C LYS A 10 6.92 -9.06 -9.77
N GLN A 11 5.98 -8.69 -10.64
CA GLN A 11 6.24 -8.50 -12.07
C GLN A 11 6.75 -7.08 -12.40
N LEU A 12 6.61 -6.14 -11.47
CA LEU A 12 7.10 -4.79 -11.68
C LEU A 12 8.61 -4.76 -11.39
N ASN A 13 9.43 -5.06 -12.40
CA ASN A 13 10.88 -4.84 -12.38
C ASN A 13 11.28 -3.36 -12.19
N ALA A 14 10.29 -2.47 -12.04
CA ALA A 14 10.49 -1.05 -11.82
C ALA A 14 10.66 -0.74 -10.32
N PRO A 15 11.46 0.29 -9.97
CA PRO A 15 11.56 0.75 -8.60
C PRO A 15 10.21 1.30 -8.15
N TYR A 16 9.53 0.58 -7.25
CA TYR A 16 8.33 1.06 -6.59
C TYR A 16 8.67 1.60 -5.19
N LYS A 17 7.94 2.62 -4.75
CA LYS A 17 8.11 3.21 -3.42
C LYS A 17 6.89 2.96 -2.55
N VAL A 18 7.16 2.52 -1.33
CA VAL A 18 6.16 2.45 -0.27
C VAL A 18 6.07 3.81 0.42
N ASN A 19 4.85 4.37 0.46
CA ASN A 19 4.55 5.60 1.18
C ASN A 19 3.58 5.32 2.35
N GLU A 20 3.75 6.02 3.47
CA GLU A 20 2.86 6.02 4.63
C GLU A 20 2.28 7.43 4.81
N THR A 21 0.96 7.54 4.89
CA THR A 21 0.25 8.79 5.17
C THR A 21 -0.96 8.55 6.08
N TYR A 22 -1.63 9.63 6.50
CA TYR A 22 -2.76 9.60 7.42
C TYR A 22 -3.98 10.18 6.73
N ILE A 23 -5.09 9.44 6.74
CA ILE A 23 -6.35 9.89 6.16
C ILE A 23 -7.48 9.76 7.18
N LYS A 24 -8.50 10.61 7.05
CA LYS A 24 -9.71 10.55 7.89
C LYS A 24 -10.83 9.87 7.12
N LEU A 25 -11.21 8.67 7.55
CA LEU A 25 -12.31 7.89 6.97
C LEU A 25 -13.45 7.75 7.98
N LYS A 26 -14.66 8.16 7.60
CA LYS A 26 -15.86 8.09 8.47
C LYS A 26 -15.59 8.60 9.89
N ASN A 27 -14.93 9.76 9.97
CA ASN A 27 -14.56 10.41 11.22
C ASN A 27 -13.46 9.72 12.07
N GLN A 28 -12.78 8.70 11.55
CA GLN A 28 -11.67 8.01 12.20
C GLN A 28 -10.35 8.23 11.44
N TRP A 29 -9.27 8.52 12.17
CA TRP A 29 -7.93 8.59 11.57
C TRP A 29 -7.40 7.19 11.32
N MET A 30 -6.90 6.97 10.11
CA MET A 30 -6.34 5.71 9.67
C MET A 30 -5.01 5.94 8.96
N TYR A 31 -4.12 4.98 9.12
CA TYR A 31 -2.87 4.88 8.39
C TYR A 31 -3.18 4.33 7.00
N LEU A 32 -2.86 5.10 5.97
CA LEU A 32 -2.86 4.66 4.59
C LEU A 32 -1.43 4.35 4.19
N TYR A 33 -1.21 3.11 3.81
CA TYR A 33 0.00 2.67 3.16
C TYR A 33 -0.30 2.44 1.69
N PHE A 34 0.49 3.02 0.79
CA PHE A 34 0.29 2.84 -0.64
C PHE A 34 1.61 2.62 -1.34
N VAL A 35 1.55 1.89 -2.44
CA VAL A 35 2.67 1.65 -3.34
C VAL A 35 2.42 2.45 -4.59
N ALA A 36 3.39 3.28 -4.96
CA ALA A 36 3.37 3.99 -6.22
C ALA A 36 4.53 3.53 -7.12
N ASP A 37 4.29 3.51 -8.43
CA ASP A 37 5.36 3.37 -9.42
C ASP A 37 6.19 4.67 -9.54
N SER A 38 7.16 4.65 -10.45
CA SER A 38 8.01 5.81 -10.75
C SER A 38 7.26 6.99 -11.37
N GLU A 39 6.06 6.77 -11.92
CA GLU A 39 5.18 7.79 -12.50
C GLU A 39 4.12 8.26 -11.49
N GLU A 40 4.28 7.90 -10.21
CA GLU A 40 3.37 8.19 -9.11
C GLU A 40 1.96 7.56 -9.23
N ASN A 41 1.77 6.59 -10.12
CA ASN A 41 0.52 5.85 -10.19
C ASN A 41 0.41 4.90 -9.01
N THR A 42 -0.73 4.92 -8.32
CA THR A 42 -0.97 4.03 -7.17
C THR A 42 -1.25 2.62 -7.66
N ILE A 43 -0.39 1.67 -7.28
CA ILE A 43 -0.49 0.26 -7.68
C ILE A 43 -1.34 -0.55 -6.69
N ASP A 44 -1.09 -0.38 -5.39
CA ASP A 44 -1.84 -1.06 -4.33
C ASP A 44 -1.83 -0.23 -3.04
N PHE A 45 -2.78 -0.50 -2.15
CA PHE A 45 -2.90 0.19 -0.87
C PHE A 45 -3.43 -0.71 0.26
N TYR A 46 -3.10 -0.32 1.48
CA TYR A 46 -3.55 -0.96 2.71
C TYR A 46 -3.93 0.09 3.75
N LEU A 47 -5.03 -0.15 4.45
CA LEU A 47 -5.53 0.72 5.51
C LEU A 47 -5.43 0.03 6.87
N SER A 48 -4.92 0.75 7.86
CA SER A 48 -4.80 0.26 9.23
C SER A 48 -5.24 1.30 10.25
N LYS A 49 -5.80 0.83 11.36
CA LYS A 49 -6.06 1.66 12.55
C LYS A 49 -4.81 1.89 13.40
N SER A 50 -3.80 1.04 13.24
CA SER A 50 -2.55 1.07 14.01
C SER A 50 -1.35 1.24 13.10
N ARG A 51 -0.29 1.90 13.60
CA ARG A 51 0.96 2.04 12.85
C ARG A 51 1.70 0.72 12.79
N TYR A 52 2.10 0.30 11.60
CA TYR A 52 2.97 -0.85 11.39
C TYR A 52 4.39 -0.41 11.00
N LYS A 53 5.39 -1.25 11.30
CA LYS A 53 6.74 -1.09 10.75
C LYS A 53 6.68 -1.34 9.23
N GLN A 54 7.44 -0.57 8.45
CA GLN A 54 7.44 -0.69 6.98
C GLN A 54 7.73 -2.11 6.48
N THR A 55 8.57 -2.88 7.19
CA THR A 55 8.88 -4.28 6.85
C THR A 55 7.64 -5.17 6.88
N LEU A 56 6.76 -5.02 7.86
CA LEU A 56 5.53 -5.81 7.96
C LEU A 56 4.59 -5.48 6.79
N PHE A 57 4.49 -4.20 6.42
CA PHE A 57 3.70 -3.77 5.27
C PHE A 57 4.21 -4.36 3.95
N ARG A 58 5.53 -4.40 3.74
CA ARG A 58 6.12 -5.03 2.55
C ARG A 58 5.70 -6.50 2.44
N THR A 59 5.70 -7.22 3.56
CA THR A 59 5.18 -8.60 3.62
C THR A 59 3.68 -8.66 3.29
N PHE A 60 2.85 -7.75 3.83
CA PHE A 60 1.41 -7.71 3.54
C PHE A 60 1.08 -7.47 2.07
N LEU A 61 1.91 -6.69 1.38
CA LEU A 61 1.78 -6.42 -0.04
C LEU A 61 2.56 -7.38 -0.94
N ASN A 62 3.12 -8.45 -0.38
CA ASN A 62 3.94 -9.43 -1.11
C ASN A 62 5.11 -8.77 -1.89
N LEU A 63 5.66 -7.69 -1.33
CA LEU A 63 6.82 -6.95 -1.86
C LEU A 63 8.17 -7.59 -1.47
N THR A 64 8.12 -8.80 -0.89
CA THR A 64 9.27 -9.61 -0.46
C THR A 64 9.17 -11.00 -1.11
#